data_AF-A3J5F7-F1
#
_entry.id   AF-A3J5F7-F1
#
_cell.length_a   1.000
_cell.length_b   1.000
_cell.length_c   1.000
_cell.angle_alpha   90.00
_cell.angle_beta   90.00
_cell.angle_gamma   90.00
#
_symmetry.space_group_name_H-M   'P 1'
#
loop_
_entity.id
_entity.type
_entity.pdbx_description
1 polymer ?
#
loop_
_entity_poly.entity_id
_entity_poly.type
_entity_poly.pdbx_seq_one_letter_code
_entity_poly.pdbx_strand_id
1 'polypeptide(L)'
;MFKFENKNNQMRYLFIILITSISFGQSKPKDLTEIHIYNIINTFDIETDPIMDIDFFEESYLREDNFLLLKTTDKKVVKKIYKSISQLRNYNKTQKDYNTHFGNERFKTMFVIKYNSHQDTLFYSTNTNEIYYKNYIVKDEKEEFKKSLSKEIIQFLYRDLASEREIIKNLRTNSISKNQILINNKNIFGYNRMQFEKEVAKINIIRTDSIILENVSETIVDYFIEDNKIVFHPDDEKVFLLILEDNNLKLTINSIDIKIGDSIDILKDKFNSSYTKWLKAHNFYNSDMKNITFFEIHFNDSIGGINFDILDNKISKIYIDYN
;
A
#
# COMPACT_ATOMS: atom_id res chain seq x y z
N MET A 1 2.54 74.45 25.88
CA MET A 1 2.44 73.05 26.34
C MET A 1 2.21 72.18 25.10
N PHE A 2 2.79 70.97 25.09
CA PHE A 2 2.81 69.98 24.01
C PHE A 2 3.80 70.19 22.87
N LYS A 3 4.91 69.43 22.92
CA LYS A 3 5.19 68.37 21.94
C LYS A 3 6.45 67.61 22.34
N PHE A 4 6.28 66.52 23.07
CA PHE A 4 7.24 65.43 23.13
C PHE A 4 6.44 64.15 23.23
N GLU A 5 6.17 63.51 22.10
CA GLU A 5 5.80 62.09 22.03
C GLU A 5 5.62 61.70 20.57
N ASN A 6 6.65 61.08 19.97
CA ASN A 6 6.46 60.12 18.86
C ASN A 6 7.72 59.38 18.39
N LYS A 7 8.92 59.63 18.97
CA LYS A 7 10.12 58.89 18.57
C LYS A 7 10.23 57.48 19.19
N ASN A 8 9.70 57.26 20.40
CA ASN A 8 9.81 55.97 21.08
C ASN A 8 8.94 54.87 20.46
N ASN A 9 7.78 55.22 19.88
CA ASN A 9 6.91 54.23 19.24
C ASN A 9 7.51 53.75 17.91
N GLN A 10 8.08 54.64 17.10
CA GLN A 10 8.74 54.24 15.84
C GLN A 10 9.94 53.31 16.07
N MET A 11 10.78 53.58 17.07
CA MET A 11 11.89 52.69 17.45
C MET A 11 11.40 51.32 17.94
N ARG A 12 10.28 51.26 18.69
CA ARG A 12 9.67 49.99 19.13
C ARG A 12 9.16 49.16 17.96
N TYR A 13 8.46 49.77 17.00
CA TYR A 13 7.99 49.06 15.81
C TYR A 13 9.14 48.58 14.93
N LEU A 14 10.20 49.38 14.77
CA LEU A 14 11.39 48.96 14.02
C LEU A 14 12.09 47.77 14.68
N PHE A 15 12.18 47.76 16.01
CA PHE A 15 12.78 46.67 16.78
C PHE A 15 11.94 45.39 16.71
N ILE A 16 10.60 45.52 16.77
CA ILE A 16 9.68 44.39 16.61
C ILE A 16 9.79 43.82 15.18
N ILE A 17 9.79 44.68 14.16
CA ILE A 17 9.96 44.25 12.76
C ILE A 17 11.31 43.55 12.58
N LEU A 18 12.40 44.07 13.16
CA LEU A 18 13.72 43.44 13.07
C LEU A 18 13.72 42.06 13.75
N ILE A 19 13.16 41.95 14.95
CA ILE A 19 13.07 40.68 15.68
C ILE A 19 12.19 39.68 14.93
N THR A 20 11.02 40.08 14.43
CA THR A 20 10.15 39.18 13.65
C THR A 20 10.82 38.74 12.35
N SER A 21 11.54 39.64 11.67
CA SER A 21 12.29 39.30 10.45
C SER A 21 13.41 38.29 10.71
N ILE A 22 14.13 38.45 11.82
CA ILE A 22 15.19 37.52 12.25
C ILE A 22 14.58 36.18 12.72
N SER A 23 13.39 36.21 13.33
CA SER A 23 12.68 35.01 13.81
C SER A 23 12.11 34.18 12.66
N PHE A 24 11.53 34.81 11.64
CA PHE A 24 11.04 34.13 10.42
C PHE A 24 12.18 33.70 9.50
N GLY A 25 13.33 34.39 9.51
CA GLY A 25 14.54 33.97 8.79
C GLY A 25 15.26 32.76 9.41
N GLN A 26 14.87 32.31 10.62
CA GLN A 26 15.50 31.19 11.33
C GLN A 26 14.68 29.90 11.36
N SER A 27 13.49 29.85 10.74
CA SER A 27 12.94 28.56 10.35
C SER A 27 13.81 28.02 9.21
N LYS A 28 14.93 27.39 9.57
CA LYS A 28 15.74 26.63 8.62
C LYS A 28 14.75 25.76 7.86
N PRO A 29 14.71 25.81 6.51
CA PRO A 29 13.90 24.88 5.75
C PRO A 29 14.22 23.49 6.30
N LYS A 30 13.17 22.77 6.72
CA LYS A 30 13.30 21.47 7.37
C LYS A 30 14.20 20.65 6.44
N ASP A 31 15.43 20.39 6.88
CA ASP A 31 16.47 19.76 6.08
C ASP A 31 16.09 18.29 5.91
N LEU A 32 15.14 18.05 5.00
CA LEU A 32 14.59 16.75 4.65
C LEU A 32 15.62 16.09 3.73
N THR A 33 16.59 15.46 4.37
CA THR A 33 17.60 14.61 3.75
C THR A 33 17.15 13.16 3.89
N GLU A 34 16.52 12.62 2.85
CA GLU A 34 16.04 11.23 2.82
C GLU A 34 16.13 10.65 1.40
N ILE A 35 16.22 9.33 1.31
CA ILE A 35 16.09 8.59 0.05
C ILE A 35 15.02 7.54 0.21
N HIS A 36 14.11 7.50 -0.75
CA HIS A 36 13.11 6.47 -0.93
C HIS A 36 13.51 5.63 -2.14
N ILE A 37 13.60 4.32 -1.95
CA ILE A 37 14.05 3.37 -2.96
C ILE A 37 12.90 2.41 -3.21
N TYR A 38 12.35 2.47 -4.40
CA TYR A 38 11.23 1.65 -4.83
C TYR A 38 11.80 0.51 -5.67
N ASN A 39 11.61 -0.74 -5.23
CA ASN A 39 11.98 -1.94 -5.98
C ASN A 39 10.71 -2.62 -6.50
N ILE A 40 10.56 -2.72 -7.81
CA ILE A 40 9.32 -3.10 -8.48
C ILE A 40 9.22 -4.63 -8.52
N ILE A 41 8.07 -5.16 -8.11
CA ILE A 41 7.81 -6.60 -7.96
C ILE A 41 7.66 -7.27 -9.33
N ASN A 42 6.87 -6.66 -10.22
CA ASN A 42 6.63 -7.17 -11.57
C ASN A 42 7.39 -6.31 -12.58
N THR A 43 8.20 -6.92 -13.44
CA THR A 43 8.80 -6.19 -14.57
C THR A 43 7.70 -5.84 -15.57
N PHE A 44 7.44 -4.56 -15.84
CA PHE A 44 6.42 -4.14 -16.81
C PHE A 44 7.04 -3.81 -18.17
N ASP A 45 6.34 -4.20 -19.25
CA ASP A 45 6.60 -3.66 -20.59
C ASP A 45 6.10 -2.22 -20.62
N ILE A 46 7.03 -1.27 -20.72
CA ILE A 46 6.68 0.08 -21.13
C ILE A 46 6.81 0.04 -22.65
N GLU A 47 5.67 -0.01 -23.35
CA GLU A 47 5.62 0.05 -24.83
C GLU A 47 6.06 1.41 -25.38
N THR A 48 6.22 2.40 -24.49
CA THR A 48 6.56 3.80 -24.75
C THR A 48 7.85 4.24 -24.03
N ASP A 49 8.38 5.40 -24.42
CA ASP A 49 9.66 5.92 -23.93
C ASP A 49 9.61 6.17 -22.40
N PRO A 50 10.48 5.53 -21.59
CA PRO A 50 10.47 5.68 -20.13
C PRO A 50 10.72 7.11 -19.66
N ILE A 51 11.21 8.00 -20.54
CA ILE A 51 11.41 9.43 -20.26
C ILE A 51 10.10 10.23 -20.39
N MET A 52 9.22 9.89 -21.35
CA MET A 52 7.94 10.59 -21.52
C MET A 52 6.91 10.20 -20.46
N ASP A 53 7.04 8.99 -19.91
CA ASP A 53 6.13 8.47 -18.91
C ASP A 53 6.68 8.58 -17.47
N ILE A 54 7.71 9.38 -17.18
CA ILE A 54 8.18 9.55 -15.78
C ILE A 54 7.03 10.08 -14.89
N ASP A 55 6.29 11.07 -15.39
CA ASP A 55 5.13 11.64 -14.68
C ASP A 55 3.99 10.62 -14.60
N PHE A 56 3.72 9.87 -15.68
CA PHE A 56 2.78 8.75 -15.69
C PHE A 56 3.20 7.62 -14.74
N PHE A 57 4.51 7.44 -14.55
CA PHE A 57 5.06 6.37 -13.72
C PHE A 57 4.93 6.68 -12.24
N GLU A 58 5.19 7.93 -11.88
CA GLU A 58 4.92 8.47 -10.55
C GLU A 58 3.41 8.41 -10.22
N GLU A 59 2.50 8.68 -11.17
CA GLU A 59 1.05 8.65 -10.93
C GLU A 59 0.41 7.24 -10.95
N SER A 60 0.83 6.35 -11.86
CA SER A 60 0.15 5.08 -12.12
C SER A 60 0.77 3.87 -11.43
N TYR A 61 2.10 3.85 -11.23
CA TYR A 61 2.81 2.66 -10.74
C TYR A 61 3.23 2.73 -9.27
N LEU A 62 3.07 3.89 -8.62
CA LEU A 62 3.13 4.01 -7.16
C LEU A 62 1.89 3.43 -6.44
N ARG A 63 1.07 2.62 -7.12
CA ARG A 63 0.12 1.74 -6.45
C ARG A 63 0.88 0.67 -5.66
N GLU A 64 0.65 0.67 -4.35
CA GLU A 64 1.46 0.00 -3.31
C GLU A 64 1.67 -1.51 -3.54
N ASP A 65 0.82 -2.19 -4.32
CA ASP A 65 0.93 -3.63 -4.56
C ASP A 65 1.97 -4.02 -5.64
N ASN A 66 2.61 -3.03 -6.29
CA ASN A 66 3.53 -3.27 -7.41
C ASN A 66 5.02 -3.09 -7.06
N PHE A 67 5.34 -2.62 -5.86
CA PHE A 67 6.73 -2.36 -5.46
C PHE A 67 6.93 -2.53 -3.94
N LEU A 68 8.18 -2.61 -3.49
CA LEU A 68 8.58 -2.43 -2.10
C LEU A 68 9.33 -1.12 -1.93
N LEU A 69 9.17 -0.46 -0.79
CA LEU A 69 9.92 0.74 -0.43
C LEU A 69 10.96 0.44 0.64
N LEU A 70 12.19 0.87 0.40
CA LEU A 70 13.22 1.07 1.42
C LEU A 70 13.44 2.57 1.62
N LYS A 71 13.34 3.04 2.86
CA LYS A 71 13.61 4.43 3.23
C LYS A 71 14.90 4.54 4.04
N THR A 72 15.75 5.49 3.68
CA THR A 72 16.93 5.83 4.50
C THR A 72 17.02 7.34 4.74
N THR A 73 17.32 7.71 5.98
CA THR A 73 17.59 9.09 6.39
C THR A 73 19.05 9.29 6.81
N ASP A 74 19.93 8.31 6.52
CA ASP A 74 21.35 8.43 6.83
C ASP A 74 21.99 9.51 5.94
N LYS A 75 22.26 10.68 6.53
CA LYS A 75 22.85 11.83 5.84
C LYS A 75 24.13 11.50 5.07
N LYS A 76 24.96 10.57 5.55
CA LYS A 76 26.20 10.16 4.84
C LYS A 76 25.86 9.40 3.56
N VAL A 77 24.92 8.46 3.65
CA VAL A 77 24.44 7.69 2.49
C VAL A 77 23.76 8.62 1.50
N VAL A 78 22.84 9.48 1.96
CA VAL A 78 22.14 10.43 1.09
C VAL A 78 23.11 11.37 0.36
N LYS A 79 24.05 11.96 1.10
CA LYS A 79 25.05 12.86 0.50
C LYS A 79 25.97 12.14 -0.49
N LYS A 80 26.33 10.88 -0.22
CA LYS A 80 27.17 10.07 -1.11
C LYS A 80 26.46 9.76 -2.42
N ILE A 81 25.20 9.33 -2.36
CA ILE A 81 24.35 9.07 -3.54
C ILE A 81 24.11 10.36 -4.32
N TYR A 82 23.74 11.45 -3.64
CA TYR A 82 23.53 12.76 -4.28
C TYR A 82 24.78 13.29 -4.98
N LYS A 83 25.97 13.11 -4.37
CA LYS A 83 27.24 13.47 -4.99
C LYS A 83 27.51 12.62 -6.23
N SER A 84 27.30 11.30 -6.17
CA SER A 84 27.46 10.42 -7.34
C SER A 84 26.54 10.84 -8.48
N ILE A 85 25.28 11.19 -8.20
CA ILE A 85 24.35 11.70 -9.22
C ILE A 85 24.81 13.04 -9.80
N SER A 86 25.26 13.96 -8.94
CA SER A 86 25.81 15.24 -9.39
C SER A 86 27.04 15.05 -10.28
N GLN A 87 27.85 14.04 -10.02
CA GLN A 87 28.98 13.67 -10.87
C GLN A 87 28.49 13.03 -12.18
N LEU A 88 27.53 12.10 -12.13
CA LEU A 88 26.85 11.48 -13.29
C LEU A 88 26.26 12.52 -14.25
N ARG A 89 25.69 13.61 -13.73
CA ARG A 89 25.19 14.75 -14.52
C ARG A 89 26.28 15.45 -15.36
N ASN A 90 27.55 15.23 -15.07
CA ASN A 90 28.69 15.83 -15.78
C ASN A 90 29.45 14.83 -16.67
N TYR A 91 29.06 13.54 -16.67
CA TYR A 91 29.63 12.55 -17.60
C TYR A 91 29.06 12.74 -19.02
N ASN A 92 29.69 12.09 -20.01
CA ASN A 92 29.25 12.09 -21.40
C ASN A 92 27.78 11.67 -21.50
N LYS A 93 26.91 12.65 -21.75
CA LYS A 93 25.48 12.42 -21.93
C LYS A 93 25.27 11.95 -23.35
N THR A 94 24.72 10.76 -23.49
CA THR A 94 24.10 10.39 -24.76
C THR A 94 22.69 10.94 -24.72
N GLN A 95 22.43 12.01 -25.47
CA GLN A 95 21.06 12.43 -25.76
C GLN A 95 20.48 11.37 -26.70
N LYS A 96 19.44 10.66 -26.27
CA LYS A 96 18.84 9.62 -27.11
C LYS A 96 17.83 10.22 -28.08
N ASP A 97 17.82 9.64 -29.28
CA ASP A 97 16.71 9.79 -30.22
C ASP A 97 15.53 8.96 -29.72
N TYR A 98 14.35 9.57 -29.69
CA TYR A 98 13.08 9.06 -29.16
C TYR A 98 12.58 7.75 -29.80
N ASN A 99 13.28 7.23 -30.82
CA ASN A 99 12.89 6.06 -31.61
C ASN A 99 13.70 4.79 -31.31
N THR A 100 14.57 4.78 -30.30
CA THR A 100 15.35 3.58 -29.97
C THR A 100 14.62 2.72 -28.94
N HIS A 101 14.03 1.61 -29.42
CA HIS A 101 13.52 0.52 -28.58
C HIS A 101 14.59 0.15 -27.53
N PHE A 102 14.24 0.35 -26.27
CA PHE A 102 15.00 -0.23 -25.17
C PHE A 102 14.79 -1.74 -25.27
N GLY A 103 15.87 -2.52 -25.36
CA GLY A 103 15.77 -3.98 -25.32
C GLY A 103 15.05 -4.47 -24.05
N ASN A 104 14.94 -5.78 -23.87
CA ASN A 104 14.14 -6.48 -22.84
C ASN A 104 14.35 -6.09 -21.34
N GLU A 105 15.07 -5.03 -21.00
CA GLU A 105 15.34 -4.63 -19.63
C GLU A 105 14.46 -3.48 -19.16
N ARG A 106 13.43 -3.90 -18.44
CA ARG A 106 12.40 -3.14 -17.76
C ARG A 106 12.94 -2.62 -16.42
N PHE A 107 12.75 -1.34 -16.11
CA PHE A 107 13.22 -0.72 -14.86
C PHE A 107 12.72 -1.50 -13.63
N LYS A 108 13.64 -1.94 -12.77
CA LYS A 108 13.30 -2.60 -11.50
C LYS A 108 13.42 -1.68 -10.30
N THR A 109 14.12 -0.54 -10.43
CA THR A 109 14.39 0.31 -9.28
C THR A 109 14.26 1.79 -9.61
N MET A 110 13.52 2.50 -8.75
CA MET A 110 13.42 3.95 -8.72
C MET A 110 13.99 4.50 -7.40
N PHE A 111 14.77 5.58 -7.49
CA PHE A 111 15.26 6.33 -6.33
C PHE A 111 14.63 7.72 -6.35
N VAL A 112 13.96 8.08 -5.27
CA VAL A 112 13.50 9.45 -4.99
C VAL A 112 14.36 10.01 -3.87
N ILE A 113 15.16 11.01 -4.20
CA ILE A 113 16.20 11.55 -3.32
C ILE A 113 15.80 12.97 -2.96
N LYS A 114 15.59 13.22 -1.67
CA LYS A 114 15.34 14.55 -1.13
C LYS A 114 16.56 15.03 -0.39
N TYR A 115 17.08 16.19 -0.76
CA TYR A 115 18.22 16.83 -0.13
C TYR A 115 18.03 18.35 -0.13
N ASN A 116 18.06 19.00 1.04
CA ASN A 116 17.82 20.45 1.17
C ASN A 116 16.57 20.94 0.40
N SER A 117 15.45 20.26 0.55
CA SER A 117 14.18 20.56 -0.15
C SER A 117 14.20 20.41 -1.68
N HIS A 118 15.29 19.91 -2.26
CA HIS A 118 15.34 19.52 -3.67
C HIS A 118 15.04 18.03 -3.77
N GLN A 119 14.12 17.67 -4.66
CA GLN A 119 13.78 16.29 -4.96
C GLN A 119 14.28 15.93 -6.36
N ASP A 120 14.99 14.82 -6.47
CA ASP A 120 15.41 14.24 -7.73
C ASP A 120 14.94 12.78 -7.78
N THR A 121 14.32 12.40 -8.89
CA THR A 121 13.93 11.01 -9.21
C THR A 121 14.89 10.45 -10.26
N LEU A 122 15.37 9.23 -10.08
CA LEU A 122 16.12 8.49 -11.09
C LEU A 122 15.73 7.02 -11.10
N PHE A 123 15.97 6.35 -12.22
CA PHE A 123 15.82 4.90 -12.35
C PHE A 123 17.18 4.26 -12.57
N TYR A 124 17.37 3.08 -11.99
CA TYR A 124 18.62 2.31 -12.07
C TYR A 124 18.33 0.89 -12.56
N SER A 125 19.02 0.47 -13.61
CA SER A 125 19.03 -0.92 -14.06
C SER A 125 20.21 -1.65 -13.42
N THR A 126 19.93 -2.68 -12.62
CA THR A 126 20.94 -3.54 -11.99
C THR A 126 21.70 -4.42 -12.98
N ASN A 127 21.15 -4.62 -14.18
CA ASN A 127 21.68 -5.54 -15.18
C ASN A 127 22.57 -4.82 -16.20
N THR A 128 22.10 -3.70 -16.78
CA THR A 128 22.89 -2.87 -17.70
C THR A 128 23.79 -1.85 -17.00
N ASN A 129 23.63 -1.65 -15.69
CA ASN A 129 24.26 -0.56 -14.93
C ASN A 129 23.97 0.82 -15.51
N GLU A 130 22.80 0.99 -16.11
CA GLU A 130 22.36 2.26 -16.68
C GLU A 130 21.52 3.04 -15.66
N ILE A 131 21.70 4.36 -15.69
CA ILE A 131 21.00 5.33 -14.86
C ILE A 131 20.22 6.26 -15.77
N TYR A 132 18.93 6.38 -15.49
CA TYR A 132 17.99 7.15 -16.28
C TYR A 132 17.53 8.32 -15.44
N TYR A 133 17.77 9.52 -15.94
CA TYR A 133 17.54 10.75 -15.19
C TYR A 133 17.09 11.86 -16.14
N LYS A 134 15.83 12.28 -15.99
CA LYS A 134 15.18 13.21 -16.93
C LYS A 134 15.37 12.70 -18.37
N ASN A 135 15.85 13.56 -19.26
CA ASN A 135 15.99 13.24 -20.69
C ASN A 135 17.34 12.60 -21.06
N TYR A 136 18.03 11.99 -20.10
CA TYR A 136 19.39 11.47 -20.30
C TYR A 136 19.58 10.09 -19.69
N ILE A 137 20.46 9.31 -20.33
CA ILE A 137 20.91 8.02 -19.85
C ILE A 137 22.42 8.11 -19.62
N VAL A 138 22.86 7.59 -18.49
CA VAL A 138 24.27 7.50 -18.13
C VAL A 138 24.59 6.05 -17.82
N LYS A 139 25.60 5.49 -18.50
CA LYS A 139 26.11 4.16 -18.17
C LYS A 139 27.14 4.28 -17.04
N ASP A 140 26.90 3.61 -15.92
CA ASP A 140 27.81 3.58 -14.77
C ASP A 140 28.95 2.57 -14.99
N GLU A 141 29.79 2.80 -16.00
CA GLU A 141 30.85 1.86 -16.43
C GLU A 141 31.86 1.52 -15.32
N LYS A 142 32.07 2.44 -14.38
CA LYS A 142 33.01 2.28 -13.25
C LYS A 142 32.33 1.79 -11.97
N GLU A 143 31.03 1.52 -12.02
CA GLU A 143 30.19 1.20 -10.85
C GLU A 143 30.27 2.26 -9.73
N GLU A 144 30.47 3.54 -10.07
CA GLU A 144 30.61 4.62 -9.08
C GLU A 144 29.29 4.88 -8.33
N PHE A 145 28.15 4.75 -9.01
CA PHE A 145 26.85 4.83 -8.38
C PHE A 145 26.61 3.62 -7.49
N LYS A 146 26.85 2.42 -7.98
CA LYS A 146 26.70 1.18 -7.20
C LYS A 146 27.59 1.18 -5.95
N LYS A 147 28.84 1.65 -6.05
CA LYS A 147 29.76 1.84 -4.91
C LYS A 147 29.29 2.93 -3.93
N SER A 148 28.42 3.84 -4.37
CA SER A 148 27.83 4.87 -3.51
C SER A 148 26.81 4.31 -2.53
N LEU A 149 26.13 3.23 -2.93
CA LEU A 149 25.06 2.57 -2.16
C LEU A 149 25.62 1.87 -0.90
N SER A 150 24.78 1.77 0.13
CA SER A 150 25.08 0.95 1.31
C SER A 150 24.88 -0.53 1.01
N LYS A 151 25.44 -1.42 1.84
CA LYS A 151 25.24 -2.88 1.71
C LYS A 151 23.76 -3.26 1.77
N GLU A 152 23.00 -2.62 2.65
CA GLU A 152 21.56 -2.83 2.80
C GLU A 152 20.79 -2.43 1.54
N ILE A 153 21.10 -1.26 0.97
CA ILE A 153 20.48 -0.83 -0.29
C ILE A 153 20.80 -1.83 -1.40
N ILE A 154 22.07 -2.20 -1.56
CA ILE A 154 22.48 -3.20 -2.56
C ILE A 154 21.69 -4.50 -2.37
N GLN A 155 21.62 -5.03 -1.14
CA GLN A 155 20.85 -6.24 -0.85
C GLN A 155 19.37 -6.08 -1.22
N PHE A 156 18.76 -4.94 -0.92
CA PHE A 156 17.38 -4.64 -1.26
C PHE A 156 17.13 -4.61 -2.77
N LEU A 157 18.05 -4.04 -3.56
CA LEU A 157 17.93 -3.96 -5.03
C LEU A 157 17.99 -5.33 -5.71
N TYR A 158 18.82 -6.23 -5.20
CA TYR A 158 19.05 -7.55 -5.80
C TYR A 158 18.09 -8.63 -5.28
N ARG A 159 17.06 -8.28 -4.50
CA ARG A 159 16.00 -9.22 -4.12
C ARG A 159 15.20 -9.65 -5.35
N ASP A 160 14.91 -10.95 -5.43
CA ASP A 160 13.99 -11.49 -6.43
C ASP A 160 12.55 -11.44 -5.90
N LEU A 161 11.99 -10.22 -5.92
CA LEU A 161 10.67 -9.94 -5.36
C LEU A 161 9.55 -10.74 -6.03
N ALA A 162 9.68 -11.06 -7.31
CA ALA A 162 8.72 -11.88 -8.04
C ALA A 162 8.70 -13.31 -7.47
N SER A 163 9.86 -13.96 -7.39
CA SER A 163 9.96 -15.30 -6.82
C SER A 163 9.56 -15.34 -5.34
N GLU A 164 9.99 -14.35 -4.54
CA GLU A 164 9.59 -14.24 -3.13
C GLU A 164 8.07 -14.14 -2.97
N ARG A 165 7.39 -13.31 -3.79
CA ARG A 165 5.94 -13.17 -3.79
C ARG A 165 5.25 -14.47 -4.21
N GLU A 166 5.74 -15.14 -5.25
CA GLU A 166 5.17 -16.41 -5.70
C GLU A 166 5.31 -17.52 -4.65
N ILE A 167 6.44 -17.58 -3.92
CA ILE A 167 6.59 -18.50 -2.79
C ILE A 167 5.50 -18.24 -1.74
N ILE A 168 5.22 -16.97 -1.41
CA ILE A 168 4.18 -16.60 -0.43
C ILE A 168 2.79 -16.97 -0.93
N LYS A 169 2.46 -16.66 -2.19
CA LYS A 169 1.16 -17.00 -2.79
C LYS A 169 0.88 -18.50 -2.77
N ASN A 170 1.91 -19.31 -3.04
CA ASN A 170 1.83 -20.76 -3.09
C ASN A 170 1.83 -21.44 -1.72
N LEU A 171 1.95 -20.67 -0.62
CA LEU A 171 1.74 -21.23 0.71
C LEU A 171 0.30 -21.69 0.88
N ARG A 172 0.16 -22.82 1.58
CA ARG A 172 -1.14 -23.42 1.89
C ARG A 172 -1.97 -22.48 2.77
N THR A 173 -3.23 -22.29 2.40
CA THR A 173 -4.27 -21.67 3.23
C THR A 173 -5.02 -22.78 3.98
N ASN A 174 -5.46 -22.53 5.21
CA ASN A 174 -6.35 -23.44 5.91
C ASN A 174 -7.71 -23.50 5.21
N SER A 175 -8.38 -24.65 5.30
CA SER A 175 -9.73 -24.83 4.79
C SER A 175 -10.62 -25.43 5.87
N ILE A 176 -11.89 -25.00 5.90
CA ILE A 176 -12.92 -25.50 6.82
C ILE A 176 -14.22 -25.78 6.05
N SER A 177 -15.12 -26.56 6.65
CA SER A 177 -16.49 -26.64 6.11
C SER A 177 -17.24 -25.38 6.44
N LYS A 178 -18.04 -24.87 5.50
CA LYS A 178 -18.91 -23.72 5.76
C LYS A 178 -19.83 -23.93 6.96
N ASN A 179 -20.23 -25.17 7.24
CA ASN A 179 -21.07 -25.50 8.41
C ASN A 179 -20.41 -25.22 9.76
N GLN A 180 -19.10 -24.96 9.80
CA GLN A 180 -18.36 -24.59 11.01
C GLN A 180 -18.41 -23.09 11.32
N ILE A 181 -19.15 -22.31 10.53
CA ILE A 181 -19.31 -20.87 10.68
C ILE A 181 -20.73 -20.59 11.12
N LEU A 182 -20.86 -19.84 12.20
CA LEU A 182 -22.13 -19.50 12.80
C LEU A 182 -22.22 -17.99 12.98
N ILE A 183 -23.39 -17.42 12.65
CA ILE A 183 -23.76 -16.05 12.97
C ILE A 183 -24.88 -16.10 14.00
N ASN A 184 -24.69 -15.47 15.16
CA ASN A 184 -25.58 -15.58 16.32
C ASN A 184 -25.87 -17.05 16.69
N ASN A 185 -24.86 -17.92 16.60
CA ASN A 185 -24.94 -19.38 16.81
C ASN A 185 -25.83 -20.14 15.81
N LYS A 186 -26.16 -19.53 14.66
CA LYS A 186 -26.93 -20.15 13.58
C LYS A 186 -26.05 -20.35 12.35
N ASN A 187 -26.18 -21.49 11.70
CA ASN A 187 -25.63 -21.68 10.36
C ASN A 187 -26.56 -20.97 9.38
N ILE A 188 -26.06 -19.91 8.75
CA ILE A 188 -26.85 -19.05 7.86
C ILE A 188 -26.73 -19.46 6.38
N PHE A 189 -25.93 -20.48 6.06
CA PHE A 189 -25.73 -20.89 4.68
C PHE A 189 -27.03 -21.44 4.11
N GLY A 190 -27.45 -20.82 3.01
CA GLY A 190 -28.69 -21.14 2.33
C GLY A 190 -29.95 -20.53 2.95
N TYR A 191 -29.81 -19.65 3.94
CA TYR A 191 -30.95 -18.86 4.41
C TYR A 191 -31.31 -17.82 3.37
N ASN A 192 -32.60 -17.71 3.07
CA ASN A 192 -33.13 -16.55 2.39
C ASN A 192 -33.34 -15.37 3.35
N ARG A 193 -33.70 -14.20 2.82
CA ARG A 193 -33.91 -12.98 3.63
C ARG A 193 -34.90 -13.20 4.77
N MET A 194 -36.06 -13.79 4.49
CA MET A 194 -37.09 -14.01 5.51
C MET A 194 -36.61 -14.95 6.63
N GLN A 195 -35.87 -16.01 6.27
CA GLN A 195 -35.30 -16.95 7.24
C GLN A 195 -34.22 -16.26 8.09
N PHE A 196 -33.36 -15.46 7.47
CA PHE A 196 -32.34 -14.69 8.17
C PHE A 196 -32.96 -13.72 9.20
N GLU A 197 -33.95 -12.93 8.78
CA GLU A 197 -34.63 -11.97 9.67
C GLU A 197 -35.34 -12.65 10.85
N LYS A 198 -35.88 -13.85 10.62
CA LYS A 198 -36.58 -14.63 11.64
C LYS A 198 -35.63 -15.28 12.65
N GLU A 199 -34.53 -15.85 12.17
CA GLU A 199 -33.67 -16.75 12.97
C GLU A 199 -32.39 -16.09 13.49
N VAL A 200 -31.93 -15.00 12.87
CA VAL A 200 -30.62 -14.39 13.12
C VAL A 200 -30.73 -12.98 13.68
N ALA A 201 -31.24 -12.04 12.90
CA ALA A 201 -31.41 -10.63 13.28
C ALA A 201 -32.23 -9.87 12.22
N LYS A 202 -32.99 -8.86 12.66
CA LYS A 202 -33.83 -8.04 11.78
C LYS A 202 -32.98 -7.06 10.97
N ILE A 203 -33.31 -6.90 9.69
CA ILE A 203 -32.65 -5.93 8.80
C ILE A 203 -33.19 -4.53 9.08
N ASN A 204 -32.29 -3.55 9.23
CA ASN A 204 -32.62 -2.18 9.62
C ASN A 204 -32.58 -1.21 8.44
N ILE A 205 -31.71 -1.45 7.45
CA ILE A 205 -31.55 -0.57 6.27
C ILE A 205 -31.47 -1.44 5.01
N ILE A 206 -32.07 -0.95 3.92
CA ILE A 206 -31.99 -1.53 2.58
C ILE A 206 -31.42 -0.46 1.65
N ARG A 207 -30.31 -0.73 0.99
CA ARG A 207 -29.74 0.13 -0.05
C ARG A 207 -29.76 -0.62 -1.38
N THR A 208 -30.33 0.00 -2.38
CA THR A 208 -30.38 -0.52 -3.75
C THR A 208 -29.43 0.29 -4.59
N ASP A 209 -28.12 0.08 -4.42
CA ASP A 209 -27.15 0.67 -5.32
C ASP A 209 -26.96 -0.29 -6.49
N SER A 210 -27.51 0.06 -7.66
CA SER A 210 -27.38 -0.72 -8.89
C SER A 210 -25.91 -0.81 -9.30
N ILE A 211 -25.24 -1.91 -8.97
CA ILE A 211 -23.97 -2.26 -9.59
C ILE A 211 -24.29 -3.07 -10.83
N ILE A 212 -24.15 -2.45 -12.01
CA ILE A 212 -24.12 -3.17 -13.28
C ILE A 212 -22.80 -3.97 -13.28
N LEU A 213 -22.86 -5.26 -12.97
CA LEU A 213 -21.75 -6.18 -13.27
C LEU A 213 -21.58 -6.19 -14.79
N GLU A 214 -20.35 -6.02 -15.28
CA GLU A 214 -20.00 -5.62 -16.65
C GLU A 214 -20.60 -6.45 -17.81
N ASN A 215 -21.37 -7.51 -17.56
CA ASN A 215 -22.07 -8.27 -18.60
C ASN A 215 -23.50 -8.75 -18.27
N VAL A 216 -24.08 -8.39 -17.12
CA VAL A 216 -25.49 -8.71 -16.79
C VAL A 216 -26.05 -7.57 -15.94
N SER A 217 -27.19 -7.01 -16.35
CA SER A 217 -27.95 -6.03 -15.56
C SER A 217 -28.64 -6.69 -14.36
N GLU A 218 -27.86 -7.24 -13.43
CA GLU A 218 -28.35 -7.76 -12.16
C GLU A 218 -28.32 -6.63 -11.12
N THR A 219 -29.49 -6.35 -10.53
CA THR A 219 -29.58 -5.41 -9.42
C THR A 219 -29.29 -6.17 -8.13
N ILE A 220 -28.10 -5.98 -7.57
CA ILE A 220 -27.75 -6.49 -6.25
C ILE A 220 -28.33 -5.53 -5.20
N VAL A 221 -29.10 -6.07 -4.26
CA VAL A 221 -29.65 -5.31 -3.14
C VAL A 221 -28.79 -5.55 -1.91
N ASP A 222 -28.30 -4.46 -1.30
CA ASP A 222 -27.53 -4.50 -0.08
C ASP A 222 -28.45 -4.31 1.13
N TYR A 223 -28.42 -5.27 2.05
CA TYR A 223 -29.16 -5.22 3.30
C TYR A 223 -28.20 -4.98 4.45
N PHE A 224 -28.62 -4.20 5.45
CA PHE A 224 -27.75 -3.86 6.57
C PHE A 224 -28.40 -4.10 7.92
N ILE A 225 -27.57 -4.51 8.87
CA ILE A 225 -27.87 -4.57 10.30
C ILE A 225 -26.80 -3.73 10.99
N GLU A 226 -27.18 -2.51 11.36
CA GLU A 226 -26.24 -1.46 11.75
C GLU A 226 -25.16 -1.29 10.66
N ASP A 227 -23.89 -1.53 10.97
CA ASP A 227 -22.77 -1.37 10.03
C ASP A 227 -22.47 -2.66 9.24
N ASN A 228 -23.07 -3.79 9.59
CA ASN A 228 -22.87 -5.05 8.87
C ASN A 228 -23.69 -5.10 7.60
N LYS A 229 -23.07 -5.50 6.49
CA LYS A 229 -23.72 -5.67 5.18
C LYS A 229 -23.98 -7.16 4.90
N ILE A 230 -25.17 -7.45 4.41
CA ILE A 230 -25.63 -8.77 3.99
C ILE A 230 -26.13 -8.63 2.55
N VAL A 231 -25.72 -9.54 1.68
CA VAL A 231 -26.17 -9.58 0.30
C VAL A 231 -26.75 -10.96 0.02
N PHE A 232 -27.88 -10.97 -0.67
CA PHE A 232 -28.56 -12.18 -1.12
C PHE A 232 -28.40 -12.30 -2.63
N HIS A 233 -28.16 -13.51 -3.12
CA HIS A 233 -28.02 -13.79 -4.54
C HIS A 233 -29.35 -13.46 -5.26
N PRO A 234 -29.33 -12.78 -6.40
CA PRO A 234 -30.55 -12.35 -7.08
C PRO A 234 -31.43 -13.52 -7.54
N ASP A 235 -30.82 -14.63 -7.98
CA ASP A 235 -31.57 -15.78 -8.52
C ASP A 235 -32.24 -16.66 -7.46
N ASP A 236 -31.51 -17.06 -6.41
CA ASP A 236 -32.00 -18.03 -5.43
C ASP A 236 -32.35 -17.41 -4.07
N GLU A 237 -32.18 -16.09 -3.94
CA GLU A 237 -32.43 -15.26 -2.77
C GLU A 237 -31.74 -15.72 -1.48
N LYS A 238 -30.75 -16.62 -1.57
CA LYS A 238 -29.98 -17.04 -0.41
C LYS A 238 -28.92 -16.00 -0.12
N VAL A 239 -28.50 -15.88 1.15
CA VAL A 239 -27.32 -15.08 1.47
C VAL A 239 -26.19 -15.53 0.51
N PHE A 240 -25.30 -14.63 0.09
CA PHE A 240 -24.14 -14.94 -0.76
C PHE A 240 -22.87 -14.24 -0.23
N LEU A 241 -23.05 -13.10 0.42
CA LEU A 241 -21.98 -12.32 1.02
C LEU A 241 -22.44 -11.73 2.35
N LEU A 242 -21.61 -11.89 3.37
CA LEU A 242 -21.75 -11.20 4.65
C LEU A 242 -20.47 -10.43 4.93
N ILE A 243 -20.61 -9.16 5.27
CA ILE A 243 -19.52 -8.27 5.64
C ILE A 243 -19.80 -7.76 7.05
N LEU A 244 -18.91 -8.09 7.99
CA LEU A 244 -18.99 -7.65 9.38
C LEU A 244 -18.02 -6.49 9.60
N GLU A 245 -18.57 -5.35 10.04
CA GLU A 245 -17.82 -4.13 10.40
C GLU A 245 -18.04 -3.74 11.86
N ASP A 246 -18.99 -4.38 12.55
CA ASP A 246 -19.25 -4.19 13.97
C ASP A 246 -19.44 -5.53 14.71
N ASN A 247 -19.87 -5.45 15.97
CA ASN A 247 -20.06 -6.62 16.85
C ASN A 247 -21.54 -6.96 17.14
N ASN A 248 -22.49 -6.42 16.39
CA ASN A 248 -23.93 -6.68 16.53
C ASN A 248 -24.32 -8.10 16.05
N LEU A 249 -23.52 -8.68 15.18
CA LEU A 249 -23.62 -10.07 14.76
C LEU A 249 -22.45 -10.86 15.38
N LYS A 250 -22.77 -11.84 16.23
CA LYS A 250 -21.76 -12.71 16.84
C LYS A 250 -21.27 -13.73 15.81
N LEU A 251 -20.01 -13.63 15.42
CA LEU A 251 -19.35 -14.62 14.57
C LEU A 251 -18.66 -15.70 15.41
N THR A 252 -18.90 -16.95 15.05
CA THR A 252 -18.12 -18.11 15.55
C THR A 252 -17.58 -18.89 14.36
N ILE A 253 -16.28 -19.17 14.33
CA ILE A 253 -15.63 -19.99 13.30
C ILE A 253 -14.90 -21.15 13.98
N ASN A 254 -15.24 -22.39 13.62
CA ASN A 254 -14.61 -23.59 14.15
C ASN A 254 -14.51 -23.61 15.70
N SER A 255 -15.61 -23.23 16.35
CA SER A 255 -15.76 -23.08 17.81
C SER A 255 -14.94 -21.95 18.46
N ILE A 256 -14.48 -20.98 17.68
CA ILE A 256 -13.82 -19.76 18.18
C ILE A 256 -14.76 -18.60 17.96
N ASP A 257 -15.09 -17.86 19.02
CA ASP A 257 -15.81 -16.60 18.89
C ASP A 257 -14.85 -15.51 18.43
N ILE A 258 -15.24 -14.75 17.41
CA ILE A 258 -14.41 -13.72 16.79
C ILE A 258 -15.18 -12.41 16.74
N LYS A 259 -14.49 -11.32 17.08
CA LYS A 259 -15.06 -9.96 17.11
C LYS A 259 -14.18 -8.97 16.36
N ILE A 260 -14.80 -7.91 15.85
CA ILE A 260 -14.10 -6.75 15.36
C ILE A 260 -13.33 -6.12 16.54
N GLY A 261 -12.03 -5.88 16.31
CA GLY A 261 -11.07 -5.39 17.28
C GLY A 261 -10.22 -6.47 17.96
N ASP A 262 -10.54 -7.76 17.80
CA ASP A 262 -9.71 -8.85 18.31
C ASP A 262 -8.34 -8.88 17.63
N SER A 263 -7.31 -9.31 18.36
CA SER A 263 -6.00 -9.58 17.75
C SER A 263 -6.11 -10.74 16.77
N ILE A 264 -5.45 -10.63 15.62
CA ILE A 264 -5.32 -11.73 14.64
C ILE A 264 -4.69 -12.99 15.26
N ASP A 265 -3.91 -12.85 16.34
CA ASP A 265 -3.30 -13.96 17.07
C ASP A 265 -4.32 -15.00 17.57
N ILE A 266 -5.59 -14.61 17.79
CA ILE A 266 -6.65 -15.56 18.20
C ILE A 266 -6.86 -16.69 17.18
N LEU A 267 -6.52 -16.44 15.91
CA LEU A 267 -6.67 -17.40 14.82
C LEU A 267 -5.45 -18.32 14.65
N LYS A 268 -4.32 -18.00 15.29
CA LYS A 268 -3.02 -18.64 15.04
C LYS A 268 -3.04 -20.15 15.25
N ASP A 269 -3.55 -20.61 16.39
CA ASP A 269 -3.46 -22.04 16.75
C ASP A 269 -4.36 -22.91 15.88
N LYS A 270 -5.52 -22.39 15.49
CA LYS A 270 -6.54 -23.12 14.71
C LYS A 270 -6.33 -23.00 13.20
N PHE A 271 -5.71 -21.92 12.75
CA PHE A 271 -5.50 -21.60 11.34
C PHE A 271 -4.02 -21.29 11.05
N ASN A 272 -3.12 -22.13 11.55
CA ASN A 272 -1.67 -21.89 11.49
C ASN A 272 -1.10 -21.75 10.06
N SER A 273 -1.62 -22.49 9.08
CA SER A 273 -1.15 -22.37 7.68
C SER A 273 -1.54 -21.02 7.08
N SER A 274 -2.80 -20.60 7.26
CA SER A 274 -3.26 -19.25 6.89
C SER A 274 -2.48 -18.17 7.64
N TYR A 275 -2.26 -18.34 8.94
CA TYR A 275 -1.50 -17.41 9.77
C TYR A 275 -0.05 -17.26 9.30
N THR A 276 0.60 -18.38 8.97
CA THR A 276 1.97 -18.36 8.44
C THR A 276 2.04 -17.65 7.09
N LYS A 277 1.05 -17.87 6.21
CA LYS A 277 0.96 -17.20 4.91
C LYS A 277 0.75 -15.70 5.07
N TRP A 278 -0.21 -15.30 5.91
CA TRP A 278 -0.49 -13.91 6.25
C TRP A 278 0.75 -13.22 6.85
N LEU A 279 1.39 -13.82 7.85
CA LEU A 279 2.57 -13.23 8.50
C LEU A 279 3.73 -13.03 7.52
N LYS A 280 3.96 -13.98 6.61
CA LYS A 280 4.97 -13.84 5.56
C LYS A 280 4.61 -12.76 4.55
N ALA A 281 3.34 -12.64 4.16
CA ALA A 281 2.86 -11.56 3.30
C ALA A 281 3.01 -10.20 3.98
N HIS A 282 2.60 -10.09 5.25
CA HIS A 282 2.71 -8.88 6.07
C HIS A 282 4.16 -8.44 6.23
N ASN A 283 5.09 -9.36 6.48
CA ASN A 283 6.51 -9.03 6.57
C ASN A 283 7.16 -8.72 5.20
N PHE A 284 6.58 -9.20 4.11
CA PHE A 284 7.08 -8.94 2.76
C PHE A 284 6.73 -7.52 2.30
N TYR A 285 5.47 -7.10 2.45
CA TYR A 285 5.02 -5.74 2.14
C TYR A 285 5.30 -4.83 3.35
N ASN A 286 6.29 -3.95 3.22
CA ASN A 286 6.76 -3.09 4.31
C ASN A 286 5.58 -2.37 5.01
N SER A 287 5.45 -2.54 6.33
CA SER A 287 4.31 -2.07 7.13
C SER A 287 4.09 -0.55 7.08
N ASP A 288 5.12 0.21 6.71
CA ASP A 288 5.06 1.67 6.60
C ASP A 288 4.19 2.18 5.44
N MET A 289 3.84 1.32 4.49
CA MET A 289 2.96 1.67 3.36
C MET A 289 1.54 1.19 3.53
N LYS A 290 1.34 -0.04 4.02
CA LYS A 290 0.02 -0.68 4.06
C LYS A 290 -0.32 -1.09 5.49
N ASN A 291 -1.12 -0.26 6.16
CA ASN A 291 -1.60 -0.57 7.50
C ASN A 291 -2.66 -1.69 7.49
N ILE A 292 -3.26 -2.00 6.33
CA ILE A 292 -4.28 -3.05 6.18
C ILE A 292 -3.70 -4.26 5.43
N THR A 293 -3.74 -5.43 6.06
CA THR A 293 -3.36 -6.71 5.46
C THR A 293 -4.51 -7.70 5.47
N PHE A 294 -4.44 -8.72 4.61
CA PHE A 294 -5.54 -9.67 4.41
C PHE A 294 -5.17 -11.06 4.91
N PHE A 295 -5.96 -11.60 5.82
CA PHE A 295 -5.90 -13.00 6.26
C PHE A 295 -7.04 -13.79 5.66
N GLU A 296 -6.80 -15.00 5.20
CA GLU A 296 -7.75 -15.79 4.41
C GLU A 296 -7.93 -17.21 4.98
N ILE A 297 -9.16 -17.72 4.94
CA ILE A 297 -9.52 -19.13 5.18
C ILE A 297 -10.44 -19.57 4.04
N HIS A 298 -10.18 -20.74 3.44
CA HIS A 298 -11.03 -21.26 2.35
C HIS A 298 -12.13 -22.19 2.85
N PHE A 299 -13.19 -22.33 2.05
CA PHE A 299 -14.12 -23.44 2.21
C PHE A 299 -13.62 -24.68 1.48
N ASN A 300 -13.78 -25.85 2.11
CA ASN A 300 -13.43 -27.14 1.50
C ASN A 300 -14.60 -27.77 0.74
N ASP A 301 -15.82 -27.29 0.98
CA ASP A 301 -17.08 -27.84 0.48
C ASP A 301 -17.89 -26.84 -0.38
N SER A 302 -17.32 -25.67 -0.69
CA SER A 302 -17.89 -24.68 -1.61
C SER A 302 -16.82 -23.74 -2.17
N ILE A 303 -17.18 -22.93 -3.16
CA ILE A 303 -16.34 -21.84 -3.65
C ILE A 303 -16.50 -20.64 -2.69
N GLY A 304 -15.41 -19.97 -2.37
CA GLY A 304 -15.37 -18.83 -1.45
C GLY A 304 -14.63 -19.12 -0.14
N GLY A 305 -14.78 -18.23 0.83
CA GLY A 305 -14.07 -18.34 2.09
C GLY A 305 -14.40 -17.24 3.10
N ILE A 306 -13.42 -16.98 3.95
CA ILE A 306 -13.47 -15.93 4.96
C ILE A 306 -12.21 -15.10 4.82
N ASN A 307 -12.38 -13.81 4.58
CA ASN A 307 -11.31 -12.84 4.48
C ASN A 307 -11.41 -11.87 5.65
N PHE A 308 -10.28 -11.52 6.24
CA PHE A 308 -10.19 -10.57 7.34
C PHE A 308 -9.29 -9.43 6.92
N ASP A 309 -9.80 -8.20 7.05
CA ASP A 309 -8.95 -7.01 7.02
C ASP A 309 -8.32 -6.85 8.40
N ILE A 310 -7.00 -6.76 8.42
CA ILE A 310 -6.19 -6.64 9.63
C ILE A 310 -5.50 -5.28 9.63
N LEU A 311 -5.89 -4.43 10.57
CA LEU A 311 -5.33 -3.10 10.83
C LEU A 311 -4.61 -3.11 12.18
N ASP A 312 -3.33 -2.73 12.22
CA ASP A 312 -2.52 -2.68 13.45
C ASP A 312 -2.60 -3.98 14.28
N ASN A 313 -2.50 -5.13 13.60
CA ASN A 313 -2.61 -6.48 14.18
C ASN A 313 -4.00 -6.83 14.75
N LYS A 314 -5.03 -6.02 14.47
CA LYS A 314 -6.41 -6.24 14.90
C LYS A 314 -7.33 -6.45 13.71
N ILE A 315 -8.35 -7.29 13.90
CA ILE A 315 -9.39 -7.51 12.91
C ILE A 315 -10.24 -6.24 12.80
N SER A 316 -10.22 -5.57 11.66
CA SER A 316 -11.03 -4.39 11.39
C SER A 316 -12.31 -4.71 10.63
N LYS A 317 -12.30 -5.78 9.82
CA LYS A 317 -13.43 -6.17 8.98
C LYS A 317 -13.35 -7.64 8.61
N ILE A 318 -14.51 -8.28 8.42
CA ILE A 318 -14.59 -9.70 8.04
C ILE A 318 -15.54 -9.85 6.86
N TYR A 319 -15.12 -10.54 5.81
CA TYR A 319 -15.92 -10.90 4.65
C TYR A 319 -16.11 -12.40 4.65
N ILE A 320 -17.34 -12.84 4.51
CA ILE A 320 -17.72 -14.24 4.35
C ILE A 320 -18.42 -14.32 3.00
N ASP A 321 -17.69 -14.78 2.00
CA ASP A 321 -18.13 -14.85 0.61
C ASP A 321 -18.34 -16.30 0.20
N TYR A 322 -19.38 -16.55 -0.57
CA TYR A 322 -19.63 -17.87 -1.12
C TYR A 322 -20.35 -17.76 -2.44
N ASN A 323 -19.75 -18.40 -3.45
CA ASN A 323 -20.27 -18.49 -4.81
C ASN A 323 -20.82 -19.89 -5.08
#